data_AF-A0A844X7A3-F1
#
_entry.id   AF-A0A844X7A3-F1
#
_cell.length_a   1.000
_cell.length_b   1.000
_cell.length_c   1.000
_cell.angle_alpha   90.00
_cell.angle_beta   90.00
_cell.angle_gamma   90.00
#
_symmetry.space_group_name_H-M   'P 1'
#
loop_
_entity.id
_entity.type
_entity.pdbx_description
1 polymer ?
#
loop_
_entity_poly.entity_id
_entity_poly.type
_entity_poly.pdbx_seq_one_letter_code
_entity_poly.pdbx_strand_id
1 'polypeptide(L)'
;MKITKFKLIDSLGSYDKSKNIDRLSIYDLLSEGVSWTYNGKNYQLVNEKKIIAILLKGEEEIGIVEAPFNFKENKAYIINGDKSIKWNILKLIKNKYENLFINNNIAVSDLYYITNTLYFSIIINNEDYRFSFDPMNGDIGNLIVSR
;
A
#
# COMPACT_ATOMS: atom_id res chain seq x y z
N MET A 1 5.53 20.54 2.69
CA MET A 1 6.60 20.25 3.68
C MET A 1 6.94 18.78 3.52
N LYS A 2 8.20 18.40 3.64
CA LYS A 2 8.62 17.03 3.30
C LYS A 2 8.62 16.10 4.51
N ILE A 3 8.26 14.86 4.25
CA ILE A 3 8.45 13.72 5.12
C ILE A 3 9.95 13.40 5.14
N THR A 4 10.46 13.16 6.34
CA THR A 4 11.87 12.79 6.57
C THR A 4 11.94 11.57 7.45
N LYS A 5 13.12 10.92 7.52
CA LYS A 5 13.35 9.71 8.34
C LYS A 5 12.30 8.61 8.10
N PHE A 6 11.82 8.48 6.87
CA PHE A 6 10.91 7.41 6.48
C PHE A 6 11.62 6.07 6.65
N LYS A 7 11.04 5.17 7.44
CA LYS A 7 11.61 3.86 7.73
C LYS A 7 10.50 2.83 7.92
N LEU A 8 10.66 1.70 7.25
CA LEU A 8 9.85 0.51 7.50
C LEU A 8 10.27 -0.14 8.83
N ILE A 9 9.27 -0.59 9.60
CA ILE A 9 9.46 -1.30 10.86
C ILE A 9 9.30 -2.78 10.57
N ASP A 10 10.32 -3.58 10.86
CA ASP A 10 10.27 -5.02 10.78
C ASP A 10 10.89 -5.67 12.03
N SER A 11 10.48 -6.91 12.27
CA SER A 11 10.94 -7.75 13.39
C SER A 11 12.06 -8.70 12.98
N LEU A 12 12.52 -8.63 11.73
CA LEU A 12 13.52 -9.56 11.17
C LEU A 12 14.97 -9.19 11.53
N GLY A 13 15.19 -8.09 12.26
CA GLY A 13 16.50 -7.70 12.74
C GLY A 13 17.49 -7.44 11.60
N SER A 14 18.60 -8.19 11.56
CA SER A 14 19.65 -8.07 10.54
C SER A 14 19.41 -8.96 9.31
N TYR A 15 18.20 -9.50 9.13
CA TYR A 15 17.90 -10.37 8.01
C TYR A 15 17.99 -9.65 6.66
N ASP A 16 18.75 -10.23 5.74
CA ASP A 16 18.88 -9.72 4.37
C ASP A 16 17.73 -10.22 3.49
N LYS A 17 16.65 -9.43 3.43
CA LYS A 17 15.45 -9.72 2.63
C LYS A 17 15.75 -9.98 1.15
N SER A 18 16.85 -9.43 0.61
CA SER A 18 17.21 -9.60 -0.81
C SER A 18 17.73 -10.99 -1.14
N LYS A 19 18.37 -11.66 -0.16
CA LYS A 19 18.88 -13.02 -0.32
C LYS A 19 17.84 -14.08 0.00
N ASN A 20 16.92 -13.75 0.92
CA ASN A 20 15.86 -14.63 1.40
C ASN A 20 16.34 -16.09 1.63
N ILE A 21 17.47 -16.27 2.34
CA ILE A 21 18.18 -17.56 2.41
C ILE A 21 17.32 -18.66 3.05
N ASP A 22 16.48 -18.26 4.01
CA ASP A 22 15.54 -19.13 4.73
C ASP A 22 14.22 -19.34 3.96
N ARG A 23 14.10 -18.78 2.75
CA ARG A 23 12.92 -18.90 1.88
C ARG A 23 11.63 -18.50 2.59
N LEU A 24 11.69 -17.42 3.36
CA LEU A 24 10.53 -16.83 4.01
C LEU A 24 9.47 -16.49 2.96
N SER A 25 8.20 -16.61 3.36
CA SER A 25 7.10 -16.24 2.47
C SER A 25 7.09 -14.74 2.22
N ILE A 26 6.43 -14.30 1.15
CA ILE A 26 6.25 -12.86 0.88
C ILE A 26 5.64 -12.17 2.11
N TYR A 27 4.67 -12.81 2.75
CA TYR A 27 4.02 -12.29 3.95
C TYR A 27 5.00 -12.09 5.13
N ASP A 28 5.88 -13.05 5.36
CA ASP A 28 6.87 -12.98 6.45
C ASP A 28 7.91 -11.87 6.19
N LEU A 29 8.20 -11.57 4.93
CA LEU A 29 9.11 -10.50 4.52
C LEU A 29 8.49 -9.10 4.65
N LEU A 30 7.16 -8.99 4.72
CA LEU A 30 6.48 -7.71 4.88
C LEU A 30 6.80 -7.06 6.22
N SER A 31 6.78 -5.74 6.21
CA SER A 31 6.97 -4.92 7.39
C SER A 31 5.75 -4.96 8.29
N GLU A 32 5.96 -4.78 9.59
CA GLU A 32 4.90 -4.68 10.60
C GLU A 32 4.42 -3.25 10.78
N GLY A 33 5.19 -2.29 10.26
CA GLY A 33 4.82 -0.90 10.30
C GLY A 33 5.69 0.00 9.47
N VAL A 34 5.44 1.29 9.62
CA VAL A 34 6.19 2.38 9.01
C VAL A 34 6.23 3.55 9.98
N SER A 35 7.38 4.21 10.02
CA SER A 35 7.63 5.41 10.82
C SER A 35 8.20 6.52 9.95
N TRP A 36 7.90 7.77 10.33
CA TRP A 36 8.42 8.94 9.64
C TRP A 36 8.36 10.18 10.53
N THR A 37 9.04 11.25 10.10
CA THR A 37 8.99 12.57 10.74
C THR A 37 8.35 13.58 9.78
N TYR A 38 7.40 14.36 10.27
CA TYR A 38 6.75 15.44 9.55
C TYR A 38 6.51 16.62 10.50
N ASN A 39 6.89 17.83 10.08
CA ASN A 39 6.79 19.06 10.87
C ASN A 39 7.37 18.93 12.30
N GLY A 40 8.53 18.26 12.41
CA GLY A 40 9.22 18.02 13.67
C GLY A 40 8.57 16.97 14.59
N LYS A 41 7.45 16.38 14.19
CA LYS A 41 6.77 15.32 14.93
C LYS A 41 7.05 13.95 14.31
N ASN A 42 7.22 12.95 15.16
CA ASN A 42 7.37 11.57 14.74
C ASN A 42 5.99 10.90 14.68
N TYR A 43 5.76 10.19 13.59
CA TYR A 43 4.55 9.43 13.33
C TYR A 43 4.91 7.97 13.10
N GLN A 44 3.96 7.10 13.44
CA GLN A 44 4.05 5.69 13.12
C GLN A 44 2.67 5.11 12.80
N LEU A 45 2.71 4.05 12.02
CA LEU A 45 1.58 3.17 11.74
C LEU A 45 2.08 1.73 11.81
N VAL A 46 1.39 0.89 12.57
CA VAL A 46 1.71 -0.52 12.78
C VAL A 46 0.46 -1.36 12.57
N ASN A 47 0.64 -2.57 12.04
CA ASN A 47 -0.43 -3.54 11.87
C ASN A 47 0.17 -4.95 11.99
N GLU A 48 -0.36 -5.76 12.90
CA GLU A 48 0.08 -7.14 13.13
C GLU A 48 -0.09 -8.03 11.89
N LYS A 49 -1.01 -7.66 11.00
CA LYS A 49 -1.24 -8.32 9.70
C LYS A 49 -0.38 -7.75 8.57
N LYS A 50 0.69 -7.07 8.94
CA LYS A 50 1.68 -6.44 8.06
C LYS A 50 1.17 -5.21 7.32
N ILE A 51 2.12 -4.41 6.85
CA ILE A 51 1.92 -3.18 6.09
C ILE A 51 2.89 -3.18 4.90
N ILE A 52 2.39 -2.71 3.76
CA ILE A 52 3.21 -2.24 2.63
C ILE A 52 3.12 -0.72 2.63
N ALA A 53 4.27 -0.04 2.62
CA ALA A 53 4.32 1.41 2.63
C ALA A 53 5.40 1.92 1.68
N ILE A 54 5.06 2.94 0.88
CA ILE A 54 5.99 3.61 -0.03
C ILE A 54 5.86 5.11 0.15
N LEU A 55 7.00 5.79 0.34
CA LEU A 55 7.09 7.25 0.25
C LEU A 55 6.89 7.67 -1.21
N LEU A 56 5.89 8.51 -1.49
CA LEU A 56 5.59 8.93 -2.86
C LEU A 56 6.65 9.88 -3.42
N LYS A 57 6.70 9.96 -4.75
CA LYS A 57 7.50 10.97 -5.46
C LYS A 57 7.02 12.35 -5.05
N GLY A 58 7.93 13.20 -4.59
CA GLY A 58 7.61 14.50 -3.96
C GLY A 58 7.82 14.50 -2.44
N GLU A 59 7.86 13.32 -1.82
CA GLU A 59 8.19 13.12 -0.40
C GLU A 59 7.21 13.80 0.58
N GLU A 60 5.98 14.09 0.17
CA GLU A 60 4.97 14.74 1.04
C GLU A 60 3.88 13.76 1.52
N GLU A 61 3.82 12.60 0.88
CA GLU A 61 2.73 11.64 0.99
C GLU A 61 3.28 10.22 1.09
N ILE A 62 2.50 9.32 1.71
CA ILE A 62 2.83 7.90 1.83
C ILE A 62 1.65 7.08 1.31
N GLY A 63 1.95 6.09 0.48
CA GLY A 63 0.98 5.11 0.03
C GLY A 63 1.05 3.91 0.95
N ILE A 64 -0.10 3.45 1.42
CA ILE A 64 -0.22 2.43 2.45
C ILE A 64 -1.18 1.35 1.98
N VAL A 65 -0.78 0.10 2.21
CA VAL A 65 -1.66 -1.07 2.21
C VAL A 65 -1.51 -1.76 3.55
N GLU A 66 -2.58 -1.81 4.33
CA GLU A 66 -2.67 -2.57 5.57
C GLU A 66 -3.30 -3.93 5.30
N ALA A 67 -2.78 -4.98 5.94
CA ALA A 67 -3.29 -6.35 5.83
C ALA A 67 -3.50 -6.82 4.36
N PRO A 68 -2.45 -6.82 3.51
CA PRO A 68 -2.56 -7.05 2.06
C PRO A 68 -3.19 -8.39 1.64
N PHE A 69 -3.24 -9.38 2.53
CA PHE A 69 -3.84 -10.70 2.26
C PHE A 69 -5.06 -11.02 3.14
N ASN A 70 -5.60 -10.03 3.85
CA ASN A 70 -6.79 -10.20 4.69
C ASN A 70 -7.97 -9.40 4.12
N PHE A 71 -8.83 -10.04 3.34
CA PHE A 71 -10.00 -9.41 2.70
C PHE A 71 -10.96 -8.68 3.66
N LYS A 72 -10.97 -9.02 4.95
CA LYS A 72 -11.85 -8.36 5.95
C LYS A 72 -11.25 -7.08 6.52
N GLU A 73 -9.93 -7.03 6.64
CA GLU A 73 -9.21 -5.94 7.31
C GLU A 73 -8.33 -5.12 6.38
N ASN A 74 -8.28 -5.50 5.10
CA ASN A 74 -7.51 -4.82 4.07
C ASN A 74 -7.94 -3.36 3.96
N LYS A 75 -6.95 -2.46 3.99
CA LYS A 75 -7.14 -1.04 3.73
C LYS A 75 -6.05 -0.58 2.80
N ALA A 76 -6.40 0.26 1.83
CA ALA A 76 -5.44 0.91 0.97
C ALA A 76 -5.77 2.39 0.86
N TYR A 77 -4.77 3.24 1.08
CA TYR A 77 -4.94 4.68 1.09
C TYR A 77 -3.63 5.42 0.83
N ILE A 78 -3.75 6.67 0.38
CA ILE A 78 -2.67 7.65 0.42
C ILE A 78 -2.89 8.55 1.63
N ILE A 79 -1.86 8.73 2.45
CA ILE A 79 -1.85 9.68 3.57
C ILE A 79 -0.91 10.86 3.30
N ASN A 80 -1.24 12.00 3.88
CA ASN A 80 -0.31 13.11 4.02
C ASN A 80 0.69 12.83 5.16
N GLY A 81 1.76 13.64 5.24
CA GLY A 81 2.77 13.52 6.30
C GLY A 81 2.24 13.63 7.74
N ASP A 82 1.05 14.19 7.97
CA ASP A 82 0.43 14.25 9.30
C ASP A 82 -0.48 13.05 9.62
N LYS A 83 -0.46 12.00 8.78
CA LYS A 83 -1.29 10.79 8.85
C LYS A 83 -2.77 10.99 8.44
N SER A 84 -3.17 12.19 8.00
CA SER A 84 -4.50 12.38 7.44
C SER A 84 -4.66 11.62 6.11
N ILE A 85 -5.80 10.98 5.90
CA ILE A 85 -6.09 10.24 4.66
C ILE A 85 -6.41 11.26 3.57
N LYS A 86 -5.58 11.29 2.51
CA LYS A 86 -5.82 12.07 1.30
C LYS A 86 -6.76 11.30 0.35
N TRP A 87 -6.47 10.03 0.11
CA TRP A 87 -7.23 9.17 -0.80
C TRP A 87 -7.53 7.81 -0.19
N ASN A 88 -8.79 7.39 -0.21
CA ASN A 88 -9.18 6.02 0.14
C ASN A 88 -9.31 5.19 -1.14
N ILE A 89 -8.30 4.37 -1.43
CA ILE A 89 -8.15 3.66 -2.70
C ILE A 89 -9.27 2.64 -2.89
N LEU A 90 -9.60 1.86 -1.86
CA LEU A 90 -10.69 0.88 -1.92
C LEU A 90 -12.05 1.55 -2.17
N LYS A 91 -12.29 2.73 -1.59
CA LYS A 91 -13.53 3.48 -1.87
C LYS A 91 -13.57 3.96 -3.31
N LEU A 92 -12.48 4.53 -3.81
CA LEU A 92 -12.41 5.04 -5.18
C LEU A 92 -12.57 3.94 -6.22
N ILE A 93 -11.91 2.78 -6.05
CA ILE A 93 -12.03 1.66 -6.99
C ILE A 93 -13.45 1.06 -6.97
N LYS A 94 -14.07 0.96 -5.78
CA LYS A 94 -15.46 0.51 -5.63
C LYS A 94 -16.43 1.42 -6.36
N ASN A 95 -16.25 2.74 -6.25
CA ASN A 95 -17.08 3.71 -6.95
C ASN A 95 -16.91 3.63 -8.47
N LYS A 96 -15.69 3.40 -8.96
CA LYS A 96 -15.42 3.33 -10.40
C LYS A 96 -15.97 2.05 -11.05
N TYR A 97 -15.93 0.93 -10.33
CA TYR A 97 -16.26 -0.40 -10.85
C TYR A 97 -17.39 -1.09 -10.07
N GLU A 98 -18.41 -0.33 -9.65
CA GLU A 98 -19.48 -0.79 -8.74
C GLU A 98 -20.05 -2.18 -9.09
N ASN A 99 -20.22 -2.46 -10.39
CA ASN A 99 -20.79 -3.72 -10.90
C ASN A 99 -19.86 -4.95 -10.81
N LEU A 100 -18.56 -4.79 -10.53
CA LEU A 100 -17.60 -5.91 -10.49
C LEU A 100 -17.53 -6.60 -9.12
N PHE A 101 -18.03 -5.98 -8.06
CA PHE A 101 -17.78 -6.42 -6.68
C PHE A 101 -18.95 -7.23 -6.10
N ILE A 102 -19.17 -8.43 -6.64
CA ILE A 102 -20.10 -9.38 -6.05
C ILE A 102 -19.52 -9.82 -4.69
N ASN A 103 -20.28 -9.64 -3.60
CA ASN A 103 -19.91 -10.03 -2.23
C ASN A 103 -18.72 -9.30 -1.57
N ASN A 104 -18.30 -8.14 -2.08
CA ASN A 104 -17.18 -7.37 -1.49
C ASN A 104 -15.84 -8.16 -1.37
N ASN A 105 -15.62 -9.19 -2.21
CA ASN A 105 -14.37 -9.95 -2.19
C ASN A 105 -13.25 -9.20 -2.93
N ILE A 106 -12.69 -8.18 -2.27
CA ILE A 106 -11.68 -7.29 -2.80
C ILE A 106 -10.56 -7.07 -1.77
N ALA A 107 -9.31 -7.16 -2.20
CA ALA A 107 -8.17 -6.80 -1.39
C ALA A 107 -7.07 -6.21 -2.27
N VAL A 108 -6.47 -5.11 -1.83
CA VAL A 108 -5.24 -4.60 -2.41
C VAL A 108 -4.08 -5.39 -1.82
N SER A 109 -3.30 -6.03 -2.68
CA SER A 109 -2.21 -6.93 -2.28
C SER A 109 -0.83 -6.26 -2.32
N ASP A 110 -0.67 -5.20 -3.12
CA ASP A 110 0.63 -4.53 -3.27
C ASP A 110 0.50 -3.08 -3.77
N LEU A 111 1.59 -2.33 -3.64
CA LEU A 111 1.77 -0.95 -4.12
C LEU A 111 3.21 -0.79 -4.63
N TYR A 112 3.38 -0.29 -5.85
CA TYR A 112 4.72 -0.09 -6.43
C TYR A 112 4.72 0.96 -7.55
N TYR A 113 5.92 1.40 -7.94
CA TYR A 113 6.10 2.22 -9.13
C TYR A 113 6.54 1.37 -10.31
N ILE A 114 5.96 1.62 -11.48
CA ILE A 114 6.55 1.27 -12.77
C ILE A 114 6.95 2.58 -13.42
N THR A 115 8.26 2.75 -13.65
CA THR A 115 8.88 4.01 -14.07
C THR A 115 8.46 5.18 -13.16
N ASN A 116 7.48 5.98 -13.58
CA ASN A 116 6.96 7.13 -12.84
C ASN A 116 5.50 7.01 -12.43
N THR A 117 4.83 5.92 -12.75
CA THR A 117 3.42 5.71 -12.46
C THR A 117 3.26 4.80 -11.25
N LEU A 118 2.45 5.23 -10.29
CA LEU A 118 2.09 4.43 -9.12
C LEU A 118 1.04 3.40 -9.53
N TYR A 119 1.23 2.17 -9.12
CA TYR A 119 0.31 1.06 -9.35
C TYR A 119 -0.07 0.40 -8.04
N PHE A 120 -1.31 -0.05 -7.98
CA PHE A 120 -1.80 -0.96 -6.95
C PHE A 120 -2.10 -2.31 -7.58
N SER A 121 -1.63 -3.39 -6.96
CA SER A 121 -2.13 -4.74 -7.23
C SER A 121 -3.39 -4.98 -6.41
N ILE A 122 -4.40 -5.58 -7.02
CA ILE A 122 -5.69 -5.81 -6.41
C ILE A 122 -6.28 -7.14 -6.85
N ILE A 123 -6.78 -7.89 -5.87
CA ILE A 123 -7.51 -9.14 -6.09
C ILE A 123 -8.99 -8.79 -6.06
N ILE A 124 -9.72 -9.18 -7.10
CA ILE A 124 -11.16 -9.00 -7.21
C ILE A 124 -11.76 -10.35 -7.60
N ASN A 125 -12.61 -10.92 -6.75
CA ASN A 125 -13.24 -12.23 -6.99
C ASN A 125 -12.24 -13.35 -7.34
N ASN A 126 -11.08 -13.36 -6.67
CA ASN A 126 -9.96 -14.29 -6.88
C ASN A 126 -9.21 -14.13 -8.21
N GLU A 127 -9.44 -13.05 -8.94
CA GLU A 127 -8.66 -12.69 -10.12
C GLU A 127 -7.73 -11.53 -9.77
N ASP A 128 -6.49 -11.61 -10.26
CA ASP A 128 -5.45 -10.61 -10.02
C ASP A 128 -5.47 -9.51 -11.08
N TYR A 129 -5.51 -8.27 -10.62
CA TYR A 129 -5.46 -7.08 -11.45
C TYR A 129 -4.41 -6.11 -10.91
N ARG A 130 -4.07 -5.15 -11.75
CA ARG A 130 -3.42 -3.91 -11.32
C ARG A 130 -4.09 -2.71 -11.98
N PHE A 131 -3.97 -1.56 -11.35
CA PHE A 131 -4.38 -0.28 -11.95
C PHE A 131 -3.39 0.81 -11.56
N SER A 132 -3.21 1.78 -12.45
CA SER A 132 -2.43 2.97 -12.15
C SER A 132 -3.23 3.94 -11.27
N PHE A 133 -2.54 4.73 -10.47
CA PHE A 133 -3.13 5.78 -9.64
C PHE A 133 -2.33 7.07 -9.77
N ASP A 134 -3.02 8.19 -9.98
CA ASP A 134 -2.42 9.52 -9.90
C ASP A 134 -2.70 10.13 -8.51
N PRO A 135 -1.66 10.28 -7.66
CA PRO A 135 -1.82 10.82 -6.31
C PRO A 135 -2.15 12.32 -6.29
N MET A 136 -1.90 13.07 -7.37
CA MET A 136 -2.16 14.50 -7.42
C MET A 136 -3.66 14.78 -7.44
N ASN A 137 -4.41 14.08 -8.29
CA ASN A 137 -5.83 14.34 -8.52
C ASN A 137 -6.76 13.17 -8.10
N GLY A 138 -6.21 12.01 -7.76
CA GLY A 138 -6.98 10.84 -7.33
C GLY A 138 -7.49 9.97 -8.48
N ASP A 139 -6.96 10.15 -9.70
CA ASP A 139 -7.42 9.40 -10.86
C ASP A 139 -7.01 7.93 -10.79
N ILE A 140 -7.98 7.06 -11.04
CA ILE A 140 -7.78 5.61 -11.15
C ILE A 140 -7.73 5.24 -12.63
N GLY A 141 -6.69 4.51 -13.04
CA GLY A 141 -6.55 3.94 -14.37
C GLY A 141 -7.49 2.77 -14.63
N ASN A 142 -7.35 2.10 -15.77
CA ASN A 142 -8.12 0.88 -16.04
C ASN A 142 -7.56 -0.31 -15.28
N LEU A 143 -8.44 -1.26 -14.90
CA LEU A 143 -8.01 -2.56 -14.42
C LEU A 143 -7.33 -3.33 -15.55
N ILE A 144 -6.13 -3.83 -15.27
CA ILE A 144 -5.32 -4.63 -16.17
C ILE A 144 -5.09 -5.98 -15.50
N VAL A 145 -5.53 -7.06 -16.13
CA VAL A 145 -5.31 -8.42 -15.64
C VAL A 145 -3.81 -8.66 -15.46
N SER A 146 -3.43 -9.15 -14.29
CA SER A 146 -2.03 -9.45 -13.93
C SER A 146 -1.98 -10.94 -13.59
N ARG A 147 -1.58 -11.77 -14.56
CA ARG A 147 -1.37 -13.22 -14.37
C ARG A 147 0.10 -13.51 -14.09
#